data_AF-A0A849Z7F4-F1
#
_entry.id   AF-A0A849Z7F4-F1
#
_cell.length_a   1.000
_cell.length_b   1.000
_cell.length_c   1.000
_cell.angle_alpha   90.00
_cell.angle_beta   90.00
_cell.angle_gamma   90.00
#
_symmetry.space_group_name_H-M   'P 1'
#
loop_
_entity.id
_entity.type
_entity.pdbx_description
1 polymer ?
#
loop_
_entity_poly.entity_id
_entity_poly.type
_entity_poly.pdbx_seq_one_letter_code
_entity_poly.pdbx_strand_id
1 'polypeptide(L)'
;MADEPIALSSEETLVLIHYDAAVPLQEMADRTGLSEWRVQKIVDHLRSRGVLEESGESEAAPPSPPAQPALAPPVPPVPPVAPVPPTPPVAPVPPTPPVAPGPPHSRPALALDAEEELSPRDRERTLLELELEAFVSDDDSKLQRAKTEEVVTETDTEETIVDNGSGLAASSDVARSAKRAENAERSQAAADSAASTAEPEADEDQEPESDDDAAEDKKYASEGASVRTLLAHFENVLNKLPSDERAKIATNGSGDDLFALCFDKDPAVVRALWQNVNISNEHARFAAFHHRTSLGLEVIAQRTEFLKDPQIQRRFIRNPVVSEGLLRKMLLAKRLIDIYKVTIDRETTEKTRQSSRAFMLVQSFCRFAATPPSVIHHFLKQQIVKRQVHLRNALLKHPNCPSDAKRAF
;
A
#
# COMPACT_ATOMS: atom_id res chain seq x y z
N MET A 1 42.50 10.87 -21.45
CA MET A 1 41.39 11.84 -21.36
C MET A 1 40.48 11.29 -20.29
N ALA A 2 40.15 12.09 -19.27
CA ALA A 2 39.27 11.62 -18.21
C ALA A 2 37.83 11.67 -18.75
N ASP A 3 37.15 10.52 -18.77
CA ASP A 3 35.76 10.43 -19.18
C ASP A 3 34.90 11.19 -18.16
N GLU A 4 34.52 12.42 -18.50
CA GLU A 4 33.60 13.21 -17.70
C GLU A 4 32.22 12.54 -17.76
N PRO A 5 31.57 12.26 -16.63
CA PRO A 5 30.31 11.54 -16.61
C PRO A 5 29.24 12.32 -17.38
N ILE A 6 28.71 11.69 -18.43
CA ILE A 6 27.61 12.24 -19.23
C ILE A 6 26.36 12.34 -18.35
N ALA A 7 25.98 13.55 -17.98
CA ALA A 7 24.70 13.81 -17.34
C ALA A 7 23.56 13.56 -18.35
N LEU A 8 22.68 12.62 -18.00
CA LEU A 8 21.46 12.30 -18.74
C LEU A 8 20.25 12.86 -18.00
N SER A 9 19.26 13.35 -18.74
CA SER A 9 17.96 13.71 -18.17
C SER A 9 17.18 12.46 -17.72
N SER A 10 16.14 12.66 -16.91
CA SER A 10 15.26 11.56 -16.49
C SER A 10 14.56 10.87 -17.67
N GLU A 11 14.18 11.64 -18.70
CA GLU A 11 13.56 11.12 -19.93
C GLU A 11 14.57 10.35 -20.78
N GLU A 12 15.79 10.87 -20.95
CA GLU A 12 16.88 10.18 -21.65
C GLU A 12 17.23 8.85 -20.97
N THR A 13 17.28 8.84 -19.64
CA THR A 13 17.56 7.62 -18.87
C THR A 13 16.45 6.59 -19.09
N LEU A 14 15.18 7.02 -19.10
CA LEU A 14 14.04 6.13 -19.32
C LEU A 14 14.04 5.54 -20.73
N VAL A 15 14.30 6.36 -21.76
CA VAL A 15 14.43 5.91 -23.15
C VAL A 15 15.61 4.95 -23.30
N LEU A 16 16.74 5.23 -22.67
CA LEU A 16 17.94 4.39 -22.72
C LEU A 16 17.72 3.01 -22.08
N ILE A 17 16.97 2.92 -20.97
CA ILE A 17 16.63 1.64 -20.32
C ILE A 17 15.79 0.73 -21.23
N HIS A 18 14.97 1.32 -22.11
CA HIS A 18 14.05 0.60 -22.99
C HIS A 18 14.50 0.57 -24.46
N TYR A 19 15.69 1.10 -24.78
CA TYR A 19 16.19 1.17 -26.14
C TYR A 19 16.66 -0.22 -26.62
N ASP A 20 16.05 -0.69 -27.69
CA ASP A 20 16.50 -1.85 -28.45
C ASP A 20 16.44 -1.48 -29.93
N ALA A 21 17.54 -1.67 -30.65
CA ALA A 21 17.66 -1.29 -32.05
C ALA A 21 16.68 -2.06 -32.96
N ALA A 22 16.17 -3.22 -32.51
CA ALA A 22 15.18 -4.00 -33.24
C ALA A 22 13.73 -3.55 -32.98
N VAL A 23 13.48 -2.74 -31.94
CA VAL A 23 12.14 -2.36 -31.51
C VAL A 23 11.69 -1.07 -32.22
N PRO A 24 10.46 -1.01 -32.78
CA PRO A 24 9.95 0.19 -33.42
C PRO A 24 9.72 1.32 -32.40
N LEU A 25 9.89 2.57 -32.85
CA LEU A 25 9.78 3.77 -32.00
C LEU A 25 8.43 3.90 -31.31
N GLN A 26 7.36 3.45 -31.97
CA GLN A 26 6.01 3.45 -31.42
C GLN A 26 5.91 2.57 -30.16
N GLU A 27 6.48 1.36 -30.18
CA GLU A 27 6.46 0.48 -29.01
C GLU A 27 7.32 1.04 -27.86
N MET A 28 8.42 1.72 -28.19
CA MET A 28 9.21 2.46 -27.21
C MET A 28 8.43 3.63 -26.58
N ALA A 29 7.60 4.32 -27.36
CA ALA A 29 6.71 5.37 -26.89
C ALA A 29 5.69 4.82 -25.89
N ASP A 30 5.06 3.69 -26.20
CA ASP A 30 4.08 3.04 -25.33
C ASP A 30 4.69 2.57 -24.00
N ARG A 31 5.91 2.03 -24.03
CA ARG A 31 6.64 1.59 -22.81
C ARG A 31 7.08 2.75 -21.92
N THR A 32 7.49 3.87 -22.52
CA THR A 32 7.99 5.03 -21.79
C THR A 32 6.90 6.03 -21.38
N GLY A 33 5.71 5.94 -21.99
CA GLY A 33 4.63 6.91 -21.81
C GLY A 33 4.93 8.28 -22.44
N LEU A 34 5.93 8.37 -23.33
CA LEU A 34 6.29 9.56 -24.08
C LEU A 34 5.65 9.51 -25.47
N SER A 35 5.50 10.65 -26.14
CA SER A 35 5.06 10.63 -27.55
C SER A 35 6.17 10.11 -28.46
N GLU A 36 5.80 9.44 -29.55
CA GLU A 36 6.73 8.88 -30.55
C GLU A 36 7.75 9.93 -31.04
N TRP A 37 7.29 11.14 -31.38
CA TRP A 37 8.16 12.25 -31.77
C TRP A 37 9.16 12.64 -30.67
N ARG A 38 8.74 12.60 -29.40
CA ARG A 38 9.61 12.91 -28.26
C ARG A 38 10.68 11.83 -28.08
N VAL A 39 10.29 10.57 -28.18
CA VAL A 39 11.23 9.43 -28.15
C VAL A 39 12.25 9.53 -29.29
N GLN A 40 11.79 9.77 -30.52
CA GLN A 40 12.67 9.96 -31.68
C GLN A 40 13.70 11.07 -31.45
N LYS A 41 13.24 12.24 -30.96
CA LYS A 41 14.14 13.36 -30.66
C LYS A 41 15.16 13.03 -29.57
N ILE A 42 14.78 12.25 -28.57
CA ILE A 42 15.69 11.79 -27.50
C ILE A 42 16.72 10.79 -28.07
N VAL A 43 16.28 9.83 -28.89
CA VAL A 43 17.17 8.86 -29.55
C VAL A 43 18.19 9.57 -30.45
N ASP A 44 17.74 10.53 -31.27
CA ASP A 44 18.63 11.35 -32.11
C ASP A 44 19.62 12.17 -31.26
N HIS A 45 19.16 12.71 -30.13
CA HIS A 45 20.02 13.45 -29.22
C HIS A 45 21.09 12.55 -28.57
N LEU A 46 20.70 11.36 -28.09
CA LEU A 46 21.62 10.37 -27.52
C LEU A 46 22.64 9.86 -28.54
N ARG A 47 22.22 9.67 -29.79
CA ARG A 47 23.10 9.31 -30.91
C ARG A 47 24.11 10.41 -31.21
N SER A 48 23.67 11.68 -31.23
CA SER A 48 24.56 12.83 -31.44
C SER A 48 25.63 13.00 -30.35
N ARG A 49 25.33 12.55 -29.13
CA ARG A 49 26.26 12.53 -27.98
C ARG A 49 27.16 11.30 -27.97
N GLY A 50 27.00 10.36 -28.90
CA GLY A 50 27.73 9.10 -28.92
C GLY A 50 27.33 8.12 -27.82
N VAL A 51 26.16 8.30 -27.20
CA VAL A 51 25.63 7.38 -26.16
C VAL A 51 24.99 6.15 -26.81
N LEU A 52 24.36 6.33 -27.98
CA LEU A 52 23.84 5.25 -28.81
C LEU A 52 24.70 5.11 -30.06
N GLU A 53 25.03 3.89 -30.44
CA GLU A 53 25.73 3.63 -31.69
C GLU A 53 24.78 3.95 -32.87
N GLU A 54 25.31 4.62 -33.89
CA GLU A 54 24.66 4.63 -35.18
C GLU A 54 24.61 3.18 -35.63
N SER A 55 23.41 2.60 -35.62
CA SER A 55 23.13 1.31 -36.24
C SER A 55 23.43 1.46 -37.72
N GLY A 56 24.72 1.37 -38.06
CA GLY A 56 25.22 1.37 -39.42
C GLY A 56 24.46 0.29 -40.14
N GLU A 57 23.95 0.63 -41.32
CA GLU A 57 23.24 -0.25 -42.24
C GLU A 57 23.89 -1.64 -42.20
N SER A 58 23.33 -2.51 -41.36
CA SER A 58 23.86 -3.84 -41.17
C SER A 58 23.52 -4.56 -42.46
N GLU A 59 24.55 -4.68 -43.30
CA GLU A 59 24.64 -5.48 -44.49
C GLU A 59 23.66 -6.65 -44.40
N ALA A 60 22.63 -6.57 -45.25
CA ALA A 60 21.46 -7.42 -45.22
C ALA A 60 21.84 -8.88 -44.98
N ALA A 61 21.47 -9.40 -43.81
CA ALA A 61 21.64 -10.81 -43.50
C ALA A 61 20.99 -11.65 -44.62
N PRO A 62 21.69 -12.66 -45.17
CA PRO A 62 21.16 -13.48 -46.24
C PRO A 62 19.87 -14.18 -45.78
N PRO A 63 18.89 -14.37 -46.68
CA PRO A 63 17.58 -14.93 -46.34
C PRO A 63 17.75 -16.33 -45.74
N SER A 64 17.21 -16.51 -44.53
CA SER A 64 17.16 -17.80 -43.85
C SER A 64 16.51 -18.88 -44.73
N PRO A 65 17.07 -20.10 -44.80
CA PRO A 65 16.49 -21.19 -45.58
C PRO A 65 15.13 -21.64 -45.01
N PRO A 66 14.23 -22.18 -45.85
CA PRO A 66 12.88 -22.56 -45.45
C PRO A 66 12.88 -23.64 -44.36
N ALA A 67 12.10 -23.39 -43.32
CA ALA A 67 11.92 -24.25 -42.16
C ALA A 67 11.48 -25.67 -42.58
N GLN A 68 12.23 -26.68 -42.12
CA GLN A 68 11.82 -28.07 -42.24
C GLN A 68 10.71 -28.38 -41.22
N PRO A 69 9.68 -29.14 -41.59
CA PRO A 69 8.57 -29.48 -40.71
C PRO A 69 9.05 -30.40 -39.58
N ALA A 70 8.96 -29.91 -38.35
CA ALA A 70 9.29 -30.67 -37.15
C ALA A 70 8.26 -31.81 -36.96
N LEU A 71 8.78 -33.04 -36.89
CA LEU A 71 8.03 -34.25 -36.55
C LEU A 71 7.48 -34.14 -35.12
N ALA A 72 6.16 -34.29 -34.99
CA ALA A 72 5.46 -34.27 -33.70
C ALA A 72 5.96 -35.41 -32.77
N PRO A 73 6.18 -35.13 -31.47
CA PRO A 73 6.53 -36.16 -30.51
C PRO A 73 5.34 -37.11 -30.23
N PRO A 74 5.61 -38.41 -29.94
CA PRO A 74 4.58 -39.41 -29.72
C PRO A 74 3.81 -39.16 -28.40
N VAL A 75 2.49 -39.21 -28.50
CA VAL A 75 1.53 -39.08 -27.38
C VAL A 75 1.70 -40.26 -26.42
N PRO A 76 1.89 -40.02 -25.10
CA PRO A 76 1.99 -41.10 -24.12
C PRO A 76 0.64 -41.80 -23.89
N PRO A 77 0.64 -43.12 -23.59
CA PRO A 77 -0.58 -43.90 -23.41
C PRO A 77 -1.39 -43.48 -22.18
N VAL A 78 -2.69 -43.28 -22.38
CA VAL A 78 -3.67 -42.92 -21.34
C VAL A 78 -3.88 -44.13 -20.40
N PRO A 79 -3.74 -43.95 -19.07
CA PRO A 79 -3.98 -45.04 -18.11
C PRO A 79 -5.48 -45.40 -18.00
N PRO A 80 -5.82 -46.66 -17.70
CA PRO A 80 -7.20 -47.14 -17.61
C PRO A 80 -7.96 -46.49 -16.44
N VAL A 81 -9.13 -45.94 -16.76
CA VAL A 81 -10.08 -45.33 -15.82
C VAL A 81 -10.62 -46.38 -14.86
N ALA A 82 -10.43 -46.16 -13.56
CA ALA A 82 -10.95 -47.03 -12.51
C ALA A 82 -12.50 -46.96 -12.42
N PRO A 83 -13.19 -48.07 -12.11
CA PRO A 83 -14.64 -48.10 -12.00
C PRO A 83 -15.15 -47.27 -10.82
N VAL A 84 -16.10 -46.38 -11.12
CA VAL A 84 -16.79 -45.52 -10.14
C VAL A 84 -17.68 -46.38 -9.23
N PRO A 85 -17.57 -46.27 -7.89
CA PRO A 85 -18.43 -47.02 -6.97
C PRO A 85 -19.89 -46.50 -7.02
N PRO A 86 -20.87 -47.38 -6.76
CA PRO A 86 -22.29 -47.03 -6.81
C PRO A 86 -22.67 -46.03 -5.71
N THR A 87 -23.38 -44.98 -6.13
CA THR A 87 -23.91 -43.91 -5.28
C THR A 87 -24.93 -44.47 -4.28
N PRO A 88 -24.82 -44.17 -2.97
CA PRO A 88 -25.78 -44.63 -1.97
C PRO A 88 -27.16 -43.95 -2.14
N PRO A 89 -28.25 -44.60 -1.72
CA PRO A 89 -29.62 -44.11 -1.89
C PRO A 89 -29.87 -42.83 -1.07
N VAL A 90 -30.48 -41.85 -1.73
CA VAL A 90 -30.88 -40.55 -1.18
C VAL A 90 -31.94 -40.75 -0.09
N ALA A 91 -31.68 -40.24 1.11
CA ALA A 91 -32.63 -40.27 2.22
C ALA A 91 -33.83 -39.34 1.96
N PRO A 92 -35.05 -39.70 2.43
CA PRO A 92 -36.26 -38.91 2.21
C PRO A 92 -36.22 -37.57 2.97
N VAL A 93 -36.57 -36.51 2.26
CA VAL A 93 -36.66 -35.13 2.75
C VAL A 93 -37.88 -34.98 3.68
N PRO A 94 -37.73 -34.42 4.89
CA PRO A 94 -38.86 -34.17 5.79
C PRO A 94 -39.75 -33.01 5.31
N PRO A 95 -41.07 -33.02 5.62
CA PRO A 95 -42.02 -32.02 5.15
C PRO A 95 -41.83 -30.66 5.82
N THR A 96 -41.91 -29.62 5.01
CA THR A 96 -41.82 -28.19 5.37
C THR A 96 -43.00 -27.75 6.26
N PRO A 97 -42.78 -27.03 7.38
CA PRO A 97 -43.86 -26.51 8.21
C PRO A 97 -44.56 -25.29 7.56
N PRO A 98 -45.85 -25.04 7.90
CA PRO A 98 -46.66 -23.97 7.30
C PRO A 98 -46.28 -22.57 7.78
N VAL A 99 -46.30 -21.63 6.83
CA VAL A 99 -46.03 -20.19 6.97
C VAL A 99 -47.12 -19.49 7.79
N ALA A 100 -46.73 -18.72 8.80
CA ALA A 100 -47.64 -17.91 9.61
C ALA A 100 -48.01 -16.58 8.91
N PRO A 101 -49.23 -16.06 9.12
CA PRO A 101 -49.71 -14.83 8.49
C PRO A 101 -49.16 -13.56 9.17
N GLY A 102 -48.67 -12.61 8.36
CA GLY A 102 -48.12 -11.33 8.82
C GLY A 102 -49.18 -10.31 9.26
N PRO A 103 -48.82 -9.35 10.13
CA PRO A 103 -49.75 -8.34 10.62
C PRO A 103 -49.89 -7.14 9.64
N PRO A 104 -51.04 -6.43 9.69
CA PRO A 104 -51.45 -5.47 8.68
C PRO A 104 -50.86 -4.07 8.86
N HIS A 105 -50.76 -3.40 7.71
CA HIS A 105 -50.42 -2.00 7.50
C HIS A 105 -51.15 -1.03 8.44
N SER A 106 -50.43 0.02 8.86
CA SER A 106 -51.02 1.28 9.33
C SER A 106 -50.21 2.47 8.81
N ARG A 107 -50.91 3.31 8.06
CA ARG A 107 -50.62 4.68 7.59
C ARG A 107 -51.83 5.53 8.04
N PRO A 108 -51.86 6.88 7.91
CA PRO A 108 -50.82 7.92 7.95
C PRO A 108 -51.26 9.13 8.82
N ALA A 109 -50.53 10.25 8.70
CA ALA A 109 -50.89 11.66 9.00
C ALA A 109 -50.36 12.26 10.32
N LEU A 110 -49.56 13.33 10.23
CA LEU A 110 -50.05 14.71 10.20
C LEU A 110 -48.90 15.68 9.82
N ALA A 111 -49.22 16.63 8.97
CA ALA A 111 -48.40 17.78 8.61
C ALA A 111 -48.59 18.89 9.65
N LEU A 112 -47.50 19.57 10.06
CA LEU A 112 -47.56 20.95 10.53
C LEU A 112 -46.18 21.63 10.36
N ASP A 113 -46.30 22.85 9.83
CA ASP A 113 -45.50 24.05 10.02
C ASP A 113 -44.12 24.21 9.36
N ALA A 114 -44.13 25.15 8.40
CA ALA A 114 -43.01 25.73 7.71
C ALA A 114 -42.34 26.79 8.59
N GLU A 115 -41.10 26.52 8.98
CA GLU A 115 -40.15 27.54 9.44
C GLU A 115 -39.00 27.55 8.41
N GLU A 116 -38.68 28.75 7.95
CA GLU A 116 -37.73 29.07 6.89
C GLU A 116 -36.30 28.80 7.38
N GLU A 117 -35.85 27.54 7.32
CA GLU A 117 -34.47 27.15 7.62
C GLU A 117 -33.53 27.53 6.47
N LEU A 118 -32.61 28.46 6.75
CA LEU A 118 -31.41 28.64 5.94
C LEU A 118 -30.65 27.31 5.78
N SER A 119 -30.34 27.00 4.52
CA SER A 119 -29.63 25.82 4.05
C SER A 119 -28.45 25.41 4.96
N PRO A 120 -28.37 24.14 5.42
CA PRO A 120 -27.26 23.62 6.22
C PRO A 120 -25.88 23.83 5.57
N ARG A 121 -25.81 23.94 4.24
CA ARG A 121 -24.57 24.20 3.51
C ARG A 121 -23.96 25.57 3.78
N ASP A 122 -24.76 26.57 4.18
CA ASP A 122 -24.25 27.92 4.44
C ASP A 122 -23.75 28.07 5.90
N ARG A 123 -24.22 27.21 6.82
CA ARG A 123 -23.69 27.15 8.20
C ARG A 123 -22.34 26.44 8.28
N GLU A 124 -22.08 25.44 7.46
CA GLU A 124 -20.79 24.76 7.43
C GLU A 124 -19.68 25.61 6.79
N ARG A 125 -20.05 26.51 5.88
CA ARG A 125 -19.09 27.36 5.17
C ARG A 125 -18.48 28.44 6.07
N THR A 126 -19.25 28.98 7.01
CA THR A 126 -18.77 29.99 7.97
C THR A 126 -17.90 29.40 9.08
N LEU A 127 -18.12 28.14 9.46
CA LEU A 127 -17.31 27.46 10.48
C LEU A 127 -15.92 27.08 9.96
N LEU A 128 -15.81 26.57 8.73
CA LEU A 128 -14.53 26.24 8.12
C LEU A 128 -13.69 27.49 7.82
N GLU A 129 -14.32 28.61 7.47
CA GLU A 129 -13.61 29.87 7.22
C GLU A 129 -13.00 30.44 8.52
N LEU A 130 -13.72 30.35 9.65
CA LEU A 130 -13.22 30.72 10.96
C LEU A 130 -12.12 29.77 11.49
N GLU A 131 -12.19 28.48 11.18
CA GLU A 131 -11.18 27.50 11.60
C GLU A 131 -9.89 27.62 10.75
N LEU A 132 -10.02 28.01 9.47
CA LEU A 132 -8.87 28.30 8.61
C LEU A 132 -8.13 29.58 9.03
N GLU A 133 -8.86 30.63 9.43
CA GLU A 133 -8.26 31.87 9.94
C GLU A 133 -7.52 31.66 11.28
N ALA A 134 -8.01 30.76 12.14
CA ALA A 134 -7.34 30.40 13.38
C ALA A 134 -6.02 29.65 13.13
N PHE A 135 -5.94 28.81 12.10
CA PHE A 135 -4.73 28.04 11.78
C PHE A 135 -3.60 28.89 11.19
N VAL A 136 -3.93 29.93 10.41
CA VAL A 136 -2.90 30.80 9.80
C VAL A 136 -2.25 31.73 10.83
N SER A 137 -2.96 32.12 11.90
CA SER A 137 -2.42 33.02 12.93
C SER A 137 -1.41 32.35 13.87
N ASP A 138 -1.52 31.03 14.09
CA ASP A 138 -0.66 30.28 15.01
C ASP A 138 0.72 29.96 14.42
N ASP A 139 0.84 29.79 13.10
CA ASP A 139 2.12 29.51 12.44
C ASP A 139 3.01 30.76 12.33
N ASP A 140 2.43 31.94 12.09
CA ASP A 140 3.19 33.20 12.09
C ASP A 140 3.74 33.54 13.48
N SER A 141 2.99 33.20 14.54
CA SER A 141 3.40 33.38 15.93
C SER A 141 4.62 32.51 16.31
N LYS A 142 4.69 31.28 15.78
CA LYS A 142 5.84 30.38 15.99
C LYS A 142 7.07 30.80 15.19
N LEU A 143 6.87 31.30 13.97
CA LEU A 143 7.97 31.79 13.14
C LEU A 143 8.66 33.02 13.76
N GLN A 144 7.90 33.93 14.38
CA GLN A 144 8.49 35.08 15.07
C GLN A 144 9.27 34.68 16.32
N ARG A 145 8.80 33.68 17.08
CA ARG A 145 9.45 33.20 18.30
C ARG A 145 10.80 32.51 18.01
N ALA A 146 10.85 31.68 16.97
CA ALA A 146 12.10 31.04 16.53
C ALA A 146 13.14 32.08 16.05
N LYS A 147 12.69 33.18 15.46
CA LYS A 147 13.56 34.25 14.99
C LYS A 147 14.08 35.17 16.11
N THR A 148 13.45 35.14 17.29
CA THR A 148 13.91 35.92 18.45
C THR A 148 14.91 35.15 19.32
N GLU A 149 14.85 33.82 19.32
CA GLU A 149 15.78 32.97 20.10
C GLU A 149 17.16 32.80 19.45
N GLU A 150 17.27 33.00 18.13
CA GLU A 150 18.57 32.90 17.42
C GLU A 150 19.47 34.14 17.62
N VAL A 151 18.97 35.24 18.20
CA VAL A 151 19.71 36.50 18.37
C VAL A 151 20.35 36.65 19.78
N VAL A 152 20.07 35.73 20.72
CA VAL A 152 20.44 35.92 22.15
C VAL A 152 21.59 35.01 22.62
N THR A 153 22.27 34.27 21.73
CA THR A 153 23.35 33.34 22.13
C THR A 153 24.76 33.66 21.60
N GLU A 154 25.06 34.95 21.34
CA GLU A 154 26.42 35.40 21.01
C GLU A 154 26.84 36.64 21.81
N THR A 155 26.88 36.55 23.14
CA THR A 155 27.76 37.41 23.97
C THR A 155 28.10 36.65 25.26
N ASP A 156 29.32 36.10 25.34
CA ASP A 156 30.16 36.10 26.55
C ASP A 156 31.22 34.98 26.48
N THR A 157 32.36 35.28 25.87
CA THR A 157 33.69 34.83 26.32
C THR A 157 34.75 35.78 25.75
N GLU A 158 35.14 36.78 26.54
CA GLU A 158 36.42 37.47 26.40
C GLU A 158 37.51 36.70 27.17
N GLU A 159 38.63 36.37 26.53
CA GLU A 159 39.96 36.66 27.08
C GLU A 159 41.04 36.63 25.99
N THR A 160 41.51 37.83 25.65
CA THR A 160 42.88 38.24 25.26
C THR A 160 43.65 37.47 24.18
N ILE A 161 43.97 38.15 23.06
CA ILE A 161 45.35 38.44 22.58
C ILE A 161 45.31 39.44 21.38
N VAL A 162 45.84 40.64 21.65
CA VAL A 162 46.69 41.55 20.83
C VAL A 162 46.50 41.67 19.30
N ASP A 163 45.93 42.82 18.92
CA ASP A 163 46.40 43.83 17.93
C ASP A 163 46.85 43.41 16.50
N ASN A 164 46.05 43.78 15.48
CA ASN A 164 46.50 44.62 14.35
C ASN A 164 45.35 44.99 13.38
N GLY A 165 45.05 46.29 13.31
CA GLY A 165 45.04 47.06 12.07
C GLY A 165 44.06 46.75 10.92
N SER A 166 43.17 47.73 10.71
CA SER A 166 42.73 48.29 9.41
C SER A 166 41.52 47.68 8.66
N GLY A 167 40.39 48.40 8.77
CA GLY A 167 39.70 49.07 7.65
C GLY A 167 39.14 48.23 6.49
N LEU A 168 37.81 48.21 6.35
CA LEU A 168 37.07 48.83 5.24
C LEU A 168 35.59 48.36 5.24
N ALA A 169 34.71 49.32 4.99
CA ALA A 169 33.26 49.15 4.84
C ALA A 169 32.87 48.55 3.49
N ALA A 170 31.76 47.79 3.44
CA ALA A 170 30.62 47.98 2.52
C ALA A 170 29.81 46.68 2.25
N SER A 171 28.48 46.82 2.37
CA SER A 171 27.41 46.33 1.48
C SER A 171 27.31 44.84 1.10
N SER A 172 26.15 44.21 1.39
CA SER A 172 25.49 43.30 0.43
C SER A 172 24.02 42.99 0.79
N ASP A 173 23.13 43.90 0.40
CA ASP A 173 21.66 43.70 0.33
C ASP A 173 21.22 43.61 -1.15
N VAL A 174 21.63 42.59 -1.91
CA VAL A 174 21.15 42.38 -3.31
C VAL A 174 21.17 40.91 -3.75
N ALA A 175 20.44 40.01 -3.08
CA ALA A 175 20.38 38.60 -3.53
C ALA A 175 19.07 37.84 -3.28
N ARG A 176 17.97 38.49 -2.86
CA ARG A 176 16.70 37.79 -2.57
C ARG A 176 15.50 38.10 -3.48
N SER A 177 15.67 38.88 -4.55
CA SER A 177 14.52 39.32 -5.39
C SER A 177 14.40 38.67 -6.78
N ALA A 178 15.20 37.67 -7.13
CA ALA A 178 15.22 37.10 -8.50
C ALA A 178 14.55 35.72 -8.65
N LYS A 179 14.01 35.11 -7.58
CA LYS A 179 13.48 33.73 -7.63
C LYS A 179 11.95 33.60 -7.54
N ARG A 180 11.21 34.72 -7.61
CA ARG A 180 9.75 34.76 -7.42
C ARG A 180 8.95 35.04 -8.70
N ALA A 181 9.60 35.24 -9.85
CA ALA A 181 8.94 35.62 -11.10
C ALA A 181 8.70 34.46 -12.09
N GLU A 182 9.34 33.30 -11.92
CA GLU A 182 9.28 32.21 -12.93
C GLU A 182 8.15 31.19 -12.65
N ASN A 183 7.51 31.24 -11.49
CA ASN A 183 6.48 30.26 -11.09
C ASN A 183 5.04 30.71 -11.37
N ALA A 184 4.85 31.83 -12.06
CA ALA A 184 3.54 32.43 -12.32
C ALA A 184 2.99 32.17 -13.74
N GLU A 185 3.81 31.72 -14.70
CA GLU A 185 3.39 31.49 -16.10
C GLU A 185 2.99 30.04 -16.42
N ARG A 186 3.05 29.11 -15.46
CA ARG A 186 2.74 27.68 -15.70
C ARG A 186 1.28 27.29 -15.44
N SER A 187 0.41 28.23 -15.07
CA SER A 187 -0.96 27.95 -14.59
C SER A 187 -2.07 28.21 -15.63
N GLN A 188 -1.77 28.25 -16.93
CA GLN A 188 -2.77 28.65 -17.94
C GLN A 188 -2.80 27.82 -19.24
N ALA A 189 -2.35 26.56 -19.22
CA ALA A 189 -2.45 25.66 -20.38
C ALA A 189 -2.85 24.24 -19.97
N ALA A 190 -4.09 24.07 -19.50
CA ALA A 190 -4.71 22.75 -19.32
C ALA A 190 -6.24 22.86 -19.30
N ALA A 191 -6.82 23.31 -20.42
CA ALA A 191 -8.25 23.19 -20.69
C ALA A 191 -8.41 23.12 -22.21
N ASP A 192 -8.33 21.91 -22.76
CA ASP A 192 -9.04 21.47 -23.96
C ASP A 192 -8.49 20.12 -24.42
N SER A 193 -9.31 19.07 -24.29
CA SER A 193 -9.53 18.04 -25.32
C SER A 193 -10.12 16.79 -24.65
N ALA A 194 -11.45 16.73 -24.68
CA ALA A 194 -12.22 15.52 -24.48
C ALA A 194 -12.79 15.08 -25.84
N ALA A 195 -12.90 13.75 -26.00
CA ALA A 195 -13.65 12.99 -27.01
C ALA A 195 -12.86 12.38 -28.18
N SER A 196 -12.75 11.04 -28.19
CA SER A 196 -13.12 10.11 -29.29
C SER A 196 -12.63 8.69 -28.93
N THR A 197 -13.51 7.74 -28.61
CA THR A 197 -14.16 6.72 -29.47
C THR A 197 -13.33 5.42 -29.60
N ALA A 198 -14.02 4.31 -29.36
CA ALA A 198 -13.55 2.95 -29.15
C ALA A 198 -13.05 2.21 -30.42
N GLU A 199 -12.20 1.19 -30.23
CA GLU A 199 -12.41 -0.21 -30.67
C GLU A 199 -11.31 -1.13 -30.07
N PRO A 200 -11.62 -2.36 -29.61
CA PRO A 200 -10.63 -3.28 -29.03
C PRO A 200 -10.21 -4.35 -30.05
N GLU A 201 -8.91 -4.48 -30.32
CA GLU A 201 -8.34 -5.68 -30.94
C GLU A 201 -7.78 -6.61 -29.87
N ALA A 202 -8.20 -7.87 -29.97
CA ALA A 202 -7.84 -8.96 -29.08
C ALA A 202 -6.45 -9.48 -29.46
N ASP A 203 -5.55 -9.58 -28.47
CA ASP A 203 -4.33 -10.35 -28.62
C ASP A 203 -4.22 -11.38 -27.49
N GLU A 204 -4.09 -12.62 -27.93
CA GLU A 204 -4.16 -13.86 -27.18
C GLU A 204 -2.74 -14.24 -26.75
N ASP A 205 -2.39 -14.10 -25.46
CA ASP A 205 -1.38 -14.90 -24.75
C ASP A 205 -1.18 -14.40 -23.30
N GLN A 206 -2.28 -14.28 -22.54
CA GLN A 206 -2.22 -14.24 -21.09
C GLN A 206 -2.34 -15.66 -20.56
N GLU A 207 -1.27 -16.17 -19.95
CA GLU A 207 -1.39 -17.28 -19.00
C GLU A 207 -2.54 -16.95 -18.03
N PRO A 208 -3.45 -17.89 -17.71
CA PRO A 208 -4.62 -17.59 -16.92
C PRO A 208 -4.19 -17.19 -15.50
N GLU A 209 -4.00 -15.89 -15.28
CA GLU A 209 -4.15 -15.30 -13.96
C GLU A 209 -5.55 -15.71 -13.50
N SER A 210 -5.60 -16.48 -12.42
CA SER A 210 -6.81 -17.06 -11.89
C SER A 210 -7.93 -16.03 -11.79
N ASP A 211 -9.03 -16.25 -12.52
CA ASP A 211 -10.28 -15.45 -12.55
C ASP A 211 -10.93 -15.20 -11.17
N ASP A 212 -10.34 -15.70 -10.08
CA ASP A 212 -10.79 -15.47 -8.71
C ASP A 212 -10.58 -14.03 -8.23
N ASP A 213 -9.56 -13.30 -8.69
CA ASP A 213 -9.27 -11.95 -8.17
C ASP A 213 -10.24 -10.88 -8.74
N ALA A 214 -10.66 -10.99 -10.01
CA ALA A 214 -11.61 -10.05 -10.62
C ALA A 214 -13.04 -10.17 -10.05
N ALA A 215 -13.39 -11.33 -9.48
CA ALA A 215 -14.66 -11.55 -8.79
C ALA A 215 -14.68 -10.90 -7.40
N GLU A 216 -13.53 -10.73 -6.74
CA GLU A 216 -13.45 -10.07 -5.44
C GLU A 216 -13.78 -8.57 -5.53
N ASP A 217 -13.33 -7.87 -6.59
CA ASP A 217 -13.54 -6.42 -6.78
C ASP A 217 -15.01 -5.99 -6.81
N LYS A 218 -15.86 -6.78 -7.47
CA LYS A 218 -17.32 -6.51 -7.49
C LYS A 218 -17.96 -6.73 -6.11
N LYS A 219 -17.42 -7.63 -5.30
CA LYS A 219 -17.91 -7.89 -3.93
C LYS A 219 -17.61 -6.72 -3.00
N TYR A 220 -16.42 -6.12 -3.08
CA TYR A 220 -16.03 -4.97 -2.25
C TYR A 220 -16.91 -3.72 -2.49
N ALA A 221 -17.36 -3.48 -3.73
CA ALA A 221 -18.27 -2.36 -4.01
C ALA A 221 -19.61 -2.49 -3.27
N SER A 222 -20.18 -3.71 -3.22
CA SER A 222 -21.39 -4.00 -2.45
C SER A 222 -21.15 -3.94 -0.93
N GLU A 223 -19.98 -4.39 -0.48
CA GLU A 223 -19.55 -4.34 0.91
C GLU A 223 -19.40 -2.88 1.37
N GLY A 224 -18.90 -1.98 0.52
CA GLY A 224 -18.74 -0.56 0.82
C GLY A 224 -20.04 0.19 1.13
N ALA A 225 -21.16 -0.17 0.49
CA ALA A 225 -22.47 0.39 0.82
C ALA A 225 -22.93 -0.06 2.22
N SER A 226 -22.70 -1.33 2.55
CA SER A 226 -22.97 -1.86 3.90
C SER A 226 -22.08 -1.20 4.95
N VAL A 227 -20.79 -0.97 4.66
CA VAL A 227 -19.84 -0.29 5.56
C VAL A 227 -20.34 1.09 5.97
N ARG A 228 -20.86 1.89 5.03
CA ARG A 228 -21.38 3.23 5.34
C ARG A 228 -22.60 3.16 6.27
N THR A 229 -23.53 2.24 6.01
CA THR A 229 -24.70 2.04 6.86
C THR A 229 -24.30 1.59 8.27
N LEU A 230 -23.35 0.66 8.38
CA LEU A 230 -22.83 0.17 9.66
C LEU A 230 -22.09 1.27 10.43
N LEU A 231 -21.30 2.09 9.74
CA LEU A 231 -20.62 3.23 10.36
C LEU A 231 -21.62 4.27 10.85
N ALA A 232 -22.65 4.59 10.05
CA ALA A 232 -23.72 5.50 10.47
C ALA A 232 -24.50 4.93 11.67
N HIS A 233 -24.72 3.62 11.73
CA HIS A 233 -25.33 2.98 12.89
C HIS A 233 -24.46 3.13 14.14
N PHE A 234 -23.15 2.91 14.01
CA PHE A 234 -22.20 3.12 15.11
C PHE A 234 -22.22 4.58 15.60
N GLU A 235 -22.08 5.55 14.70
CA GLU A 235 -21.96 6.97 15.05
C GLU A 235 -23.25 7.55 15.64
N ASN A 236 -24.41 7.17 15.08
CA ASN A 236 -25.69 7.75 15.47
C ASN A 236 -26.33 7.09 16.69
N VAL A 237 -26.07 5.79 16.90
CA VAL A 237 -26.72 4.99 17.95
C VAL A 237 -25.70 4.59 19.02
N LEU A 238 -24.72 3.76 18.65
CA LEU A 238 -23.86 3.09 19.63
C LEU A 238 -22.88 4.05 20.31
N ASN A 239 -22.23 4.95 19.56
CA ASN A 239 -21.21 5.86 20.08
C ASN A 239 -21.76 6.89 21.09
N LYS A 240 -23.08 7.10 21.13
CA LYS A 240 -23.74 7.96 22.13
C LYS A 240 -23.94 7.26 23.48
N LEU A 241 -23.85 5.93 23.51
CA LEU A 241 -23.97 5.14 24.73
C LEU A 241 -22.64 5.14 25.50
N PRO A 242 -22.67 5.07 26.85
CA PRO A 242 -21.46 4.94 27.65
C PRO A 242 -20.70 3.64 27.31
N SER A 243 -19.40 3.63 27.59
CA SER A 243 -18.50 2.48 27.36
C SER A 243 -19.07 1.17 27.90
N ASP A 244 -19.66 1.21 29.09
CA ASP A 244 -20.12 0.03 29.80
C ASP A 244 -21.36 -0.59 29.14
N GLU A 245 -22.26 0.24 28.59
CA GLU A 245 -23.42 -0.23 27.84
C GLU A 245 -23.00 -0.81 26.50
N ARG A 246 -22.09 -0.15 25.79
CA ARG A 246 -21.51 -0.70 24.56
C ARG A 246 -20.81 -2.03 24.80
N ALA A 247 -20.09 -2.19 25.90
CA ALA A 247 -19.45 -3.46 26.25
C ALA A 247 -20.48 -4.56 26.54
N LYS A 248 -21.61 -4.25 27.18
CA LYS A 248 -22.72 -5.19 27.39
C LYS A 248 -23.35 -5.61 26.06
N ILE A 249 -23.59 -4.66 25.15
CA ILE A 249 -24.08 -4.95 23.79
C ILE A 249 -23.05 -5.79 23.03
N ALA A 250 -21.75 -5.48 23.14
CA ALA A 250 -20.69 -6.24 22.51
C ALA A 250 -20.66 -7.70 22.98
N THR A 251 -20.97 -7.95 24.26
CA THR A 251 -20.96 -9.30 24.86
C THR A 251 -22.16 -10.15 24.45
N ASN A 252 -23.35 -9.54 24.38
CA ASN A 252 -24.61 -10.28 24.23
C ASN A 252 -25.31 -10.05 22.88
N GLY A 253 -24.89 -9.03 22.13
CA GLY A 253 -25.49 -8.62 20.88
C GLY A 253 -25.26 -9.62 19.75
N SER A 254 -25.92 -9.35 18.63
CA SER A 254 -25.88 -10.17 17.42
C SER A 254 -26.15 -9.31 16.19
N GLY A 255 -25.76 -9.78 15.01
CA GLY A 255 -26.07 -9.10 13.74
C GLY A 255 -25.29 -7.79 13.56
N ASP A 256 -25.96 -6.79 13.03
CA ASP A 256 -25.35 -5.51 12.59
C ASP A 256 -24.68 -4.73 13.73
N ASP A 257 -25.14 -4.91 14.98
CA ASP A 257 -24.52 -4.32 16.16
C ASP A 257 -23.06 -4.76 16.30
N LEU A 258 -22.76 -6.03 16.06
CA LEU A 258 -21.40 -6.57 16.19
C LEU A 258 -20.48 -6.01 15.09
N PHE A 259 -20.99 -5.86 13.87
CA PHE A 259 -20.26 -5.21 12.78
C PHE A 259 -20.01 -3.73 13.07
N ALA A 260 -21.01 -3.01 13.57
CA ALA A 260 -20.89 -1.60 13.93
C ALA A 260 -19.89 -1.38 15.09
N LEU A 261 -19.90 -2.26 16.10
CA LEU A 261 -18.95 -2.22 17.22
C LEU A 261 -17.50 -2.51 16.82
N CYS A 262 -17.22 -3.02 15.60
CA CYS A 262 -15.85 -3.15 15.10
C CYS A 262 -15.15 -1.80 14.85
N PHE A 263 -15.90 -0.69 14.80
CA PHE A 263 -15.35 0.66 14.69
C PHE A 263 -14.97 1.28 16.04
N ASP A 264 -15.29 0.60 17.15
CA ASP A 264 -15.02 1.10 18.49
C ASP A 264 -13.51 1.18 18.79
N LYS A 265 -13.12 2.22 19.51
CA LYS A 265 -11.73 2.45 19.93
C LYS A 265 -11.50 2.03 21.38
N ASP A 266 -12.55 1.86 22.17
CA ASP A 266 -12.45 1.55 23.58
C ASP A 266 -11.96 0.10 23.80
N PRO A 267 -10.82 -0.11 24.49
CA PRO A 267 -10.29 -1.44 24.75
C PRO A 267 -11.26 -2.35 25.52
N ALA A 268 -12.13 -1.82 26.39
CA ALA A 268 -13.08 -2.63 27.13
C ALA A 268 -14.15 -3.23 26.21
N VAL A 269 -14.71 -2.40 25.33
CA VAL A 269 -15.72 -2.81 24.33
C VAL A 269 -15.12 -3.79 23.33
N VAL A 270 -13.92 -3.53 22.82
CA VAL A 270 -13.22 -4.41 21.88
C VAL A 270 -12.97 -5.79 22.48
N ARG A 271 -12.53 -5.87 23.74
CA ARG A 271 -12.35 -7.17 24.42
C ARG A 271 -13.67 -7.91 24.61
N ALA A 272 -14.72 -7.21 25.02
CA ALA A 272 -16.05 -7.78 25.19
C ALA A 272 -16.62 -8.31 23.85
N LEU A 273 -16.42 -7.55 22.77
CA LEU A 273 -16.79 -7.94 21.42
C LEU A 273 -16.14 -9.28 21.08
N TRP A 274 -14.81 -9.37 21.13
CA TRP A 274 -14.06 -10.60 20.82
C TRP A 274 -14.13 -11.68 21.90
N GLN A 275 -15.04 -11.59 22.87
CA GLN A 275 -15.43 -12.67 23.77
C GLN A 275 -16.83 -13.21 23.48
N ASN A 276 -17.63 -12.49 22.68
CA ASN A 276 -18.97 -12.91 22.29
C ASN A 276 -18.94 -14.21 21.47
N VAL A 277 -19.92 -15.08 21.76
CA VAL A 277 -20.11 -16.40 21.14
C VAL A 277 -20.68 -16.29 19.73
N ASN A 278 -21.43 -15.22 19.44
CA ASN A 278 -22.07 -14.98 18.15
C ASN A 278 -21.10 -14.43 17.09
N ILE A 279 -19.83 -14.18 17.43
CA ILE A 279 -18.83 -13.75 16.47
C ILE A 279 -18.46 -14.89 15.53
N SER A 280 -18.82 -14.71 14.28
CA SER A 280 -18.40 -15.53 13.15
C SER A 280 -17.12 -15.01 12.48
N ASN A 281 -16.58 -15.80 11.53
CA ASN A 281 -15.44 -15.39 10.70
C ASN A 281 -15.74 -14.13 9.86
N GLU A 282 -17.00 -13.89 9.48
CA GLU A 282 -17.36 -12.71 8.68
C GLU A 282 -17.12 -11.41 9.44
N HIS A 283 -17.47 -11.37 10.74
CA HIS A 283 -17.16 -10.22 11.60
C HIS A 283 -15.64 -10.01 11.71
N ALA A 284 -14.87 -11.11 11.83
CA ALA A 284 -13.42 -11.04 11.90
C ALA A 284 -12.78 -10.55 10.58
N ARG A 285 -13.30 -10.97 9.42
CA ARG A 285 -12.88 -10.48 8.10
C ARG A 285 -13.17 -9.00 7.95
N PHE A 286 -14.37 -8.57 8.32
CA PHE A 286 -14.77 -7.17 8.31
C PHE A 286 -13.86 -6.32 9.21
N ALA A 287 -13.68 -6.73 10.47
CA ALA A 287 -12.83 -6.03 11.42
C ALA A 287 -11.35 -6.02 11.00
N ALA A 288 -10.82 -7.10 10.44
CA ALA A 288 -9.42 -7.16 10.02
C ALA A 288 -9.05 -6.03 9.05
N PHE A 289 -9.98 -5.61 8.19
CA PHE A 289 -9.78 -4.49 7.27
C PHE A 289 -10.17 -3.12 7.87
N HIS A 290 -11.27 -3.06 8.63
CA HIS A 290 -11.87 -1.79 9.05
C HIS A 290 -11.56 -1.33 10.48
N HIS A 291 -10.96 -2.18 11.33
CA HIS A 291 -10.65 -1.82 12.71
C HIS A 291 -9.64 -0.67 12.74
N ARG A 292 -9.94 0.37 13.54
CA ARG A 292 -9.16 1.63 13.58
C ARG A 292 -8.03 1.63 14.60
N THR A 293 -7.91 0.59 15.43
CA THR A 293 -6.87 0.47 16.46
C THR A 293 -6.07 -0.82 16.31
N SER A 294 -4.77 -0.73 16.54
CA SER A 294 -3.84 -1.88 16.49
C SER A 294 -4.15 -2.89 17.58
N LEU A 295 -4.55 -2.43 18.77
CA LEU A 295 -4.94 -3.28 19.89
C LEU A 295 -6.10 -4.21 19.51
N GLY A 296 -7.12 -3.72 18.81
CA GLY A 296 -8.23 -4.59 18.42
C GLY A 296 -7.82 -5.64 17.39
N LEU A 297 -6.96 -5.28 16.44
CA LEU A 297 -6.37 -6.26 15.52
C LEU A 297 -5.56 -7.33 16.28
N GLU A 298 -4.83 -6.93 17.31
CA GLU A 298 -4.09 -7.86 18.17
C GLU A 298 -5.02 -8.79 18.96
N VAL A 299 -6.14 -8.30 19.49
CA VAL A 299 -7.14 -9.11 20.19
C VAL A 299 -7.78 -10.12 19.24
N ILE A 300 -8.14 -9.73 18.01
CA ILE A 300 -8.62 -10.67 16.97
C ILE A 300 -7.59 -11.77 16.74
N ALA A 301 -6.31 -11.39 16.64
CA ALA A 301 -5.20 -12.30 16.38
C ALA A 301 -4.80 -13.21 17.56
N GLN A 302 -5.38 -13.02 18.75
CA GLN A 302 -5.26 -13.96 19.86
C GLN A 302 -6.04 -15.25 19.59
N ARG A 303 -7.16 -15.16 18.86
CA ARG A 303 -7.93 -16.33 18.42
C ARG A 303 -7.26 -16.94 17.19
N THR A 304 -6.58 -18.07 17.40
CA THR A 304 -5.82 -18.74 16.33
C THR A 304 -6.68 -19.22 15.16
N GLU A 305 -7.98 -19.45 15.40
CA GLU A 305 -8.96 -19.83 14.38
C GLU A 305 -9.06 -18.76 13.29
N PHE A 306 -9.14 -17.49 13.69
CA PHE A 306 -9.19 -16.36 12.75
C PHE A 306 -7.88 -16.17 12.00
N LEU A 307 -6.75 -16.43 12.65
CA LEU A 307 -5.45 -16.37 11.97
C LEU A 307 -5.24 -17.51 10.97
N LYS A 308 -6.01 -18.60 11.00
CA LYS A 308 -5.92 -19.67 9.99
C LYS A 308 -6.66 -19.30 8.70
N ASP A 309 -7.61 -18.37 8.75
CA ASP A 309 -8.38 -17.93 7.59
C ASP A 309 -7.49 -17.06 6.65
N PRO A 310 -7.26 -17.49 5.40
CA PRO A 310 -6.47 -16.72 4.44
C PRO A 310 -7.05 -15.32 4.14
N GLN A 311 -8.38 -15.16 4.15
CA GLN A 311 -9.02 -13.88 3.84
C GLN A 311 -8.78 -12.87 4.95
N ILE A 312 -8.89 -13.31 6.21
CA ILE A 312 -8.56 -12.48 7.38
C ILE A 312 -7.09 -12.05 7.31
N GLN A 313 -6.18 -12.96 6.94
CA GLN A 313 -4.76 -12.62 6.78
C GLN A 313 -4.52 -11.58 5.68
N ARG A 314 -5.13 -11.73 4.49
CA ARG A 314 -5.00 -10.75 3.41
C ARG A 314 -5.48 -9.37 3.87
N ARG A 315 -6.63 -9.31 4.54
CA ARG A 315 -7.23 -8.07 5.06
C ARG A 315 -6.37 -7.40 6.15
N PHE A 316 -5.78 -8.17 7.06
CA PHE A 316 -4.84 -7.64 8.05
C PHE A 316 -3.60 -6.99 7.41
N ILE A 317 -3.05 -7.60 6.34
CA ILE A 317 -1.85 -7.09 5.66
C ILE A 317 -2.15 -5.76 4.97
N ARG A 318 -3.36 -5.62 4.40
CA ARG A 318 -3.82 -4.38 3.76
C ARG A 318 -4.20 -3.28 4.77
N ASN A 319 -4.49 -3.63 6.02
CA ASN A 319 -4.87 -2.66 7.05
C ASN A 319 -3.67 -1.75 7.47
N PRO A 320 -3.80 -0.41 7.39
CA PRO A 320 -2.73 0.53 7.77
C PRO A 320 -2.37 0.51 9.26
N VAL A 321 -3.28 0.08 10.12
CA VAL A 321 -3.13 0.08 11.57
C VAL A 321 -2.53 -1.24 12.09
N VAL A 322 -2.18 -2.17 11.21
CA VAL A 322 -1.56 -3.45 11.62
C VAL A 322 -0.28 -3.20 12.43
N SER A 323 -0.19 -3.86 13.58
CA SER A 323 1.00 -3.75 14.42
C SER A 323 2.16 -4.54 13.80
N GLU A 324 3.39 -4.08 14.00
CA GLU A 324 4.57 -4.79 13.51
C GLU A 324 4.65 -6.20 14.13
N GLY A 325 4.23 -6.35 15.40
CA GLY A 325 4.15 -7.65 16.07
C GLY A 325 3.22 -8.63 15.38
N LEU A 326 2.01 -8.17 15.01
CA LEU A 326 1.03 -8.98 14.31
C LEU A 326 1.49 -9.33 12.89
N LEU A 327 1.96 -8.34 12.12
CA LEU A 327 2.48 -8.55 10.78
C LEU A 327 3.60 -9.60 10.79
N ARG A 328 4.52 -9.50 11.76
CA ARG A 328 5.57 -10.51 11.97
C ARG A 328 4.99 -11.90 12.19
N LYS A 329 4.07 -12.06 13.14
CA LYS A 329 3.45 -13.36 13.43
C LYS A 329 2.86 -14.02 12.18
N MET A 330 2.26 -13.23 11.30
CA MET A 330 1.64 -13.71 10.06
C MET A 330 2.66 -14.04 8.97
N LEU A 331 3.67 -13.20 8.76
CA LEU A 331 4.68 -13.42 7.73
C LEU A 331 5.61 -14.58 8.07
N LEU A 332 5.90 -14.82 9.36
CA LEU A 332 6.78 -15.90 9.79
C LEU A 332 6.27 -17.31 9.44
N ALA A 333 4.96 -17.49 9.35
CA ALA A 333 4.35 -18.76 8.95
C ALA A 333 4.27 -18.94 7.43
N LYS A 334 4.56 -17.90 6.63
CA LYS A 334 4.42 -17.91 5.17
C LYS A 334 5.70 -18.37 4.47
N ARG A 335 5.54 -18.89 3.27
CA ARG A 335 6.67 -19.22 2.39
C ARG A 335 7.24 -17.92 1.81
N LEU A 336 8.51 -17.94 1.41
CA LEU A 336 9.18 -16.78 0.82
C LEU A 336 8.42 -16.20 -0.38
N ILE A 337 7.86 -17.07 -1.24
CA ILE A 337 7.07 -16.64 -2.40
C ILE A 337 5.81 -15.87 -1.99
N ASP A 338 5.14 -16.29 -0.91
CA ASP A 338 3.93 -15.63 -0.42
C ASP A 338 4.26 -14.28 0.22
N ILE A 339 5.44 -14.16 0.85
CA ILE A 339 5.95 -12.88 1.37
C ILE A 339 6.30 -11.94 0.21
N TYR A 340 6.93 -12.45 -0.86
CA TYR A 340 7.25 -11.67 -2.05
C TYR A 340 5.99 -11.07 -2.69
N LYS A 341 4.91 -11.86 -2.81
CA LYS A 341 3.61 -11.36 -3.30
C LYS A 341 3.11 -10.15 -2.50
N VAL A 342 3.27 -10.15 -1.18
CA VAL A 342 2.92 -8.99 -0.33
C VAL A 342 3.80 -7.77 -0.65
N THR A 343 5.05 -7.94 -1.06
CA THR A 343 5.95 -6.81 -1.37
C THR A 343 5.64 -6.10 -2.69
N ILE A 344 4.93 -6.78 -3.61
CA ILE A 344 4.51 -6.24 -4.91
C ILE A 344 3.04 -5.84 -4.93
N ASP A 345 2.25 -6.25 -3.93
CA ASP A 345 0.83 -5.92 -3.83
C ASP A 345 0.63 -4.40 -3.67
N ARG A 346 -0.10 -3.81 -4.61
CA ARG A 346 -0.40 -2.36 -4.67
C ARG A 346 -1.32 -1.91 -3.55
N GLU A 347 -2.22 -2.78 -3.09
CA GLU A 347 -3.20 -2.45 -2.05
C GLU A 347 -2.61 -2.47 -0.64
N THR A 348 -1.45 -3.10 -0.47
CA THR A 348 -0.77 -3.12 0.82
C THR A 348 -0.13 -1.77 1.11
N THR A 349 -0.11 -1.38 2.38
CA THR A 349 0.54 -0.11 2.74
C THR A 349 2.05 -0.18 2.54
N GLU A 350 2.68 0.95 2.21
CA GLU A 350 4.14 0.99 2.02
C GLU A 350 4.90 0.54 3.27
N LYS A 351 4.39 0.84 4.46
CA LYS A 351 4.92 0.35 5.74
C LYS A 351 4.91 -1.18 5.81
N THR A 352 3.81 -1.81 5.40
CA THR A 352 3.69 -3.27 5.35
C THR A 352 4.61 -3.87 4.29
N ARG A 353 4.70 -3.26 3.10
CA ARG A 353 5.63 -3.70 2.05
C ARG A 353 7.08 -3.63 2.51
N GLN A 354 7.50 -2.50 3.08
CA GLN A 354 8.86 -2.30 3.56
C GLN A 354 9.24 -3.32 4.65
N SER A 355 8.32 -3.57 5.58
CA SER A 355 8.51 -4.60 6.62
C SER A 355 8.63 -5.99 5.99
N SER A 356 7.77 -6.31 5.02
CA SER A 356 7.78 -7.60 4.32
C SER A 356 9.06 -7.82 3.50
N ARG A 357 9.58 -6.78 2.83
CA ARG A 357 10.86 -6.81 2.11
C ARG A 357 12.02 -7.09 3.07
N ALA A 358 12.04 -6.42 4.22
CA ALA A 358 13.06 -6.66 5.24
C ALA A 358 13.01 -8.12 5.75
N PHE A 359 11.80 -8.67 5.98
CA PHE A 359 11.62 -10.07 6.36
C PHE A 359 12.14 -11.04 5.31
N MET A 360 11.71 -10.85 4.07
CA MET A 360 12.12 -11.67 2.94
C MET A 360 13.64 -11.68 2.77
N LEU A 361 14.27 -10.50 2.82
CA LEU A 361 15.71 -10.34 2.64
C LEU A 361 16.50 -11.09 3.72
N VAL A 362 16.18 -10.88 5.00
CA VAL A 362 16.87 -11.56 6.10
C VAL A 362 16.69 -13.08 6.00
N GLN A 363 15.47 -13.53 5.69
CA GLN A 363 15.17 -14.96 5.59
C GLN A 363 15.85 -15.63 4.39
N SER A 364 16.01 -14.92 3.27
CA SER A 364 16.78 -15.38 2.11
C SER A 364 18.27 -15.51 2.44
N PHE A 365 18.88 -14.51 3.09
CA PHE A 365 20.29 -14.57 3.49
C PHE A 365 20.58 -15.61 4.57
N CYS A 366 19.61 -15.93 5.44
CA CYS A 366 19.75 -17.05 6.38
C CYS A 366 19.89 -18.41 5.67
N ARG A 367 19.42 -18.54 4.43
CA ARG A 367 19.45 -19.79 3.65
C ARG A 367 20.59 -19.83 2.63
N PHE A 368 21.07 -18.67 2.20
CA PHE A 368 22.12 -18.59 1.19
C PHE A 368 23.50 -18.85 1.81
N ALA A 369 24.04 -20.05 1.62
CA ALA A 369 25.29 -20.48 2.23
C ALA A 369 26.51 -19.60 1.90
N ALA A 370 26.48 -18.90 0.76
CA ALA A 370 27.54 -17.97 0.35
C ALA A 370 27.37 -16.53 0.88
N THR A 371 26.45 -16.31 1.85
CA THR A 371 26.31 -14.98 2.48
C THR A 371 27.60 -14.58 3.19
N PRO A 372 28.18 -13.40 2.90
CA PRO A 372 29.43 -12.97 3.52
C PRO A 372 29.31 -12.83 5.05
N PRO A 373 30.36 -13.16 5.84
CA PRO A 373 30.35 -13.04 7.30
C PRO A 373 30.02 -11.63 7.81
N SER A 374 30.46 -10.58 7.09
CA SER A 374 30.20 -9.17 7.42
C SER A 374 28.71 -8.83 7.38
N VAL A 375 27.99 -9.37 6.40
CA VAL A 375 26.54 -9.19 6.23
C VAL A 375 25.78 -9.89 7.36
N ILE A 376 26.18 -11.12 7.72
CA ILE A 376 25.60 -11.85 8.86
C ILE A 376 25.79 -11.08 10.16
N HIS A 377 27.00 -10.55 10.39
CA HIS A 377 27.29 -9.72 11.55
C HIS A 377 26.41 -8.46 11.60
N HIS A 378 26.20 -7.81 10.45
CA HIS A 378 25.29 -6.68 10.34
C HIS A 378 23.83 -7.06 10.66
N PHE A 379 23.32 -8.17 10.12
CA PHE A 379 21.97 -8.65 10.42
C PHE A 379 21.76 -8.95 11.91
N LEU A 380 22.73 -9.57 12.59
CA LEU A 380 22.64 -9.83 14.03
C LEU A 380 22.53 -8.54 14.87
N LYS A 381 22.97 -7.40 14.34
CA LYS A 381 22.80 -6.09 15.00
C LYS A 381 21.43 -5.46 14.76
N GLN A 382 20.73 -5.82 13.68
CA GLN A 382 19.44 -5.25 13.33
C GLN A 382 18.35 -5.62 14.34
N GLN A 383 17.45 -4.67 14.61
CA GLN A 383 16.36 -4.84 15.60
C GLN A 383 15.41 -5.98 15.24
N ILE A 384 15.17 -6.19 13.94
CA ILE A 384 14.33 -7.28 13.42
C ILE A 384 14.86 -8.66 13.87
N VAL A 385 16.17 -8.88 13.80
CA VAL A 385 16.81 -10.14 14.21
C VAL A 385 16.87 -10.25 15.73
N LYS A 386 17.22 -9.15 16.43
CA LYS A 386 17.29 -9.14 17.90
C LYS A 386 15.96 -9.51 18.57
N ARG A 387 14.84 -8.99 18.02
CA ARG A 387 13.49 -9.28 18.50
C ARG A 387 13.03 -10.70 18.15
N GLN A 388 13.65 -11.34 17.16
CA GLN A 388 13.21 -12.61 16.62
C GLN A 388 14.21 -13.74 16.87
N VAL A 389 13.99 -14.46 17.96
CA VAL A 389 14.86 -15.54 18.43
C VAL A 389 15.14 -16.59 17.35
N HIS A 390 14.15 -17.00 16.57
CA HIS A 390 14.34 -17.97 15.49
C HIS A 390 15.25 -17.49 14.34
N LEU A 391 15.13 -16.23 13.87
CA LEU A 391 16.03 -15.66 12.86
C LEU A 391 17.44 -15.51 13.44
N ARG A 392 17.55 -15.05 14.69
CA ARG A 392 18.84 -14.98 15.40
C ARG A 392 19.49 -16.37 15.47
N ASN A 393 18.73 -17.40 15.87
CA ASN A 393 19.22 -18.77 15.95
C ASN A 393 19.59 -19.33 14.57
N ALA A 394 18.84 -18.99 13.52
CA ALA A 394 19.17 -19.39 12.15
C ALA A 394 20.50 -18.75 11.70
N LEU A 395 20.70 -17.46 11.97
CA LEU A 395 21.93 -16.75 11.66
C LEU A 395 23.13 -17.25 12.47
N LEU A 396 22.94 -17.56 13.76
CA LEU A 396 24.00 -18.14 14.61
C LEU A 396 24.41 -19.55 14.17
N LYS A 397 23.48 -20.31 13.58
CA LYS A 397 23.75 -21.63 12.98
C LYS A 397 24.31 -21.56 11.56
N HIS A 398 24.38 -20.37 10.96
CA HIS A 398 24.85 -20.21 9.59
C HIS A 398 26.35 -20.59 9.48
N PRO A 399 26.78 -21.30 8.41
CA PRO A 399 28.18 -21.73 8.23
C PRO A 399 29.18 -20.57 8.30
N ASN A 400 28.85 -19.45 7.66
CA ASN A 400 29.70 -18.25 7.63
C ASN A 400 29.52 -17.30 8.84
N CYS A 401 28.83 -17.72 9.90
CA CYS A 401 28.63 -16.86 11.06
C CYS A 401 29.95 -16.66 11.83
N PRO A 402 30.44 -15.40 11.99
CA PRO A 402 31.74 -15.13 12.62
C PRO A 402 31.74 -15.55 14.09
N SER A 403 32.86 -16.13 14.55
CA SER A 403 33.02 -16.67 15.89
C SER A 403 32.75 -15.64 17.00
N ASP A 404 33.13 -14.38 16.78
CA ASP A 404 32.91 -13.29 17.76
C ASP A 404 31.42 -13.03 17.99
N ALA A 405 30.62 -13.10 16.92
CA ALA A 405 29.18 -12.93 17.03
C ALA A 405 28.53 -14.11 17.79
N LYS A 406 29.06 -15.33 17.64
CA LYS A 406 28.60 -16.50 18.41
C LYS A 406 28.92 -16.43 19.90
N ARG A 407 29.95 -15.67 20.30
CA ARG A 407 30.32 -15.49 21.71
C ARG A 407 29.51 -14.38 22.39
N ALA A 408 29.02 -13.41 21.62
CA ALA A 408 28.30 -12.25 22.14
C ALA A 408 26.82 -12.50 22.46
N PHE A 409 26.24 -13.61 21.97
CA PHE A 409 24.84 -14.01 22.13
C PHE A 409 24.75 -15.41 22.72
#